data_AF-A0AAV5WFQ0-F1
#
_entry.id   AF-A0AAV5WFQ0-F1
#
_cell.length_a   1.000
_cell.length_b   1.000
_cell.length_c   1.000
_cell.angle_alpha   90.00
_cell.angle_beta   90.00
_cell.angle_gamma   90.00
#
_symmetry.space_group_name_H-M   'P 1'
#
loop_
_entity.id
_entity.type
_entity.pdbx_description
1 polymer ?
#
loop_
_entity_poly.entity_id
_entity_poly.type
_entity_poly.pdbx_seq_one_letter_code
_entity_poly.pdbx_strand_id
1 'polypeptide(L)'
;MKEIELKDLCCEEFIELLLVIYPSYRQITFDSYEFILALADRFQMKYATDQAEDYANKTKKLEIGAKLLLADQYRLELLKTHCMNSFKTAEDVTNLKDTPEFIQFSDAMNSSLLKKLFEL
;
A
#
# COMPACT_ATOMS: atom_id res chain seq x y z
N MET A 1 34.30 -7.06 -12.16
CA MET A 1 32.88 -6.76 -11.84
C MET A 1 32.85 -6.18 -10.45
N LYS A 2 32.10 -5.09 -10.23
CA LYS A 2 31.80 -4.63 -8.86
C LYS A 2 30.57 -5.40 -8.41
N GLU A 3 30.76 -6.27 -7.42
CA GLU A 3 29.67 -6.96 -6.75
C GLU A 3 29.10 -6.06 -5.65
N ILE A 4 27.80 -6.09 -5.47
CA ILE A 4 27.09 -5.35 -4.42
C ILE A 4 26.31 -6.39 -3.63
N GLU A 5 26.71 -6.60 -2.37
CA GLU A 5 25.99 -7.48 -1.47
C GLU A 5 24.70 -6.82 -0.99
N LEU A 6 23.59 -7.53 -1.14
CA LEU A 6 22.29 -7.14 -0.61
C LEU A 6 21.95 -8.05 0.58
N LYS A 7 21.94 -7.49 1.79
CA LYS A 7 21.68 -8.22 3.04
C LYS A 7 20.19 -8.25 3.37
N ASP A 8 19.74 -9.29 4.06
CA ASP A 8 18.36 -9.45 4.55
C ASP A 8 17.31 -9.41 3.43
N LEU A 9 17.53 -10.20 2.38
CA LEU A 9 16.66 -10.30 1.22
C LEU A 9 16.49 -11.76 0.80
N CYS A 10 15.25 -12.16 0.54
CA CYS A 10 15.00 -13.42 -0.15
C CYS A 10 15.29 -13.24 -1.65
N CYS A 11 16.14 -14.10 -2.21
CA CYS A 11 16.49 -14.03 -3.63
C CYS A 11 15.26 -14.18 -4.53
N GLU A 12 14.30 -15.03 -4.15
CA GLU A 12 13.09 -15.29 -4.92
C GLU A 12 12.20 -14.04 -4.99
N GLU A 13 11.95 -13.39 -3.85
CA GLU A 13 11.16 -12.16 -3.77
C GLU A 13 11.80 -11.01 -4.57
N PHE A 14 13.13 -10.91 -4.54
CA PHE A 14 13.85 -9.91 -5.31
C PHE A 14 13.80 -10.18 -6.82
N ILE A 15 13.87 -11.45 -7.23
CA ILE A 15 13.68 -11.82 -8.63
C ILE A 15 12.26 -11.49 -9.08
N GLU A 16 11.25 -11.74 -8.25
CA GLU A 16 9.87 -11.36 -8.55
C GLU A 16 9.71 -9.84 -8.74
N LEU A 17 10.29 -9.03 -7.85
CA LEU A 17 10.36 -7.56 -8.02
C LEU A 17 11.01 -7.19 -9.36
N LEU A 18 12.13 -7.84 -9.71
CA LEU A 18 12.80 -7.61 -10.99
C LEU A 18 11.89 -7.97 -12.16
N LEU A 19 11.19 -9.10 -12.12
CA LEU A 19 10.27 -9.53 -13.18
C LEU A 19 9.06 -8.58 -13.36
N VAL A 20 8.65 -7.88 -12.30
CA VAL A 20 7.62 -6.81 -12.38
C VAL A 20 8.14 -5.61 -13.17
N ILE A 21 9.40 -5.22 -12.98
CA ILE A 21 9.97 -4.06 -13.69
C ILE A 21 10.43 -4.41 -15.12
N TYR A 22 11.04 -5.58 -15.33
CA TYR A 22 11.60 -6.04 -16.61
C TYR A 22 12.14 -7.48 -16.50
N PRO A 23 12.04 -8.37 -17.51
CA PRO A 23 11.49 -8.21 -18.87
C PRO A 23 10.02 -8.63 -19.02
N SER A 24 9.42 -9.22 -17.99
CA SER A 24 8.15 -9.95 -18.12
C SER A 24 6.92 -9.13 -17.74
N TYR A 25 7.09 -7.93 -17.16
CA TYR A 25 6.01 -7.12 -16.58
C TYR A 25 5.00 -7.97 -15.83
N ARG A 26 5.53 -8.85 -14.96
CA ARG A 26 4.72 -9.84 -14.27
C ARG A 26 3.64 -9.12 -13.45
N GLN A 27 2.40 -9.61 -13.53
CA GLN A 27 1.31 -9.04 -12.76
C GLN A 27 1.50 -9.32 -11.28
N ILE A 28 1.31 -8.28 -10.47
CA ILE A 28 1.30 -8.39 -9.01
C ILE A 28 0.04 -9.16 -8.59
N THR A 29 0.19 -10.08 -7.65
CA THR A 29 -0.90 -10.90 -7.10
C THR A 29 -1.12 -10.57 -5.62
N PHE A 30 -2.20 -11.11 -5.04
CA PHE A 30 -2.53 -10.90 -3.63
C PHE A 30 -1.47 -11.49 -2.69
N ASP A 31 -0.79 -12.57 -3.07
CA ASP A 31 0.29 -13.13 -2.27
C ASP A 31 1.61 -12.39 -2.46
N SER A 32 1.77 -11.66 -3.58
CA SER A 32 3.04 -11.01 -3.92
C SER A 32 3.09 -9.51 -3.67
N TYR A 33 1.95 -8.82 -3.55
CA TYR A 33 1.95 -7.36 -3.42
C TYR A 33 2.66 -6.87 -2.15
N GLU A 34 2.56 -7.59 -1.02
CA GLU A 34 3.12 -7.13 0.26
C GLU A 34 4.65 -7.05 0.22
N PHE A 35 5.30 -8.14 -0.17
CA PHE A 35 6.77 -8.14 -0.25
C PHE A 35 7.26 -7.27 -1.41
N ILE A 36 6.55 -7.23 -2.55
CA ILE A 36 6.91 -6.35 -3.67
C ILE A 36 6.88 -4.88 -3.22
N LEU A 37 5.86 -4.48 -2.46
CA LEU A 37 5.73 -3.12 -1.96
C LEU A 37 6.82 -2.79 -0.93
N ALA A 38 7.12 -3.70 0.00
CA ALA A 38 8.21 -3.53 0.96
C ALA A 38 9.59 -3.41 0.29
N LEU A 39 9.84 -4.22 -0.73
CA LEU A 39 11.07 -4.16 -1.51
C LEU A 39 11.12 -2.90 -2.37
N ALA A 40 10.02 -2.53 -3.02
CA ALA A 40 9.93 -1.33 -3.83
C ALA A 40 10.19 -0.06 -3.00
N ASP A 41 9.63 0.02 -1.78
CA ASP A 41 9.91 1.11 -0.85
C ASP A 41 11.38 1.12 -0.42
N ARG A 42 11.91 -0.04 0.00
CA ARG A 42 13.32 -0.20 0.41
C ARG A 42 14.32 0.23 -0.66
N PHE A 43 14.06 -0.10 -1.92
CA PHE A 43 14.90 0.25 -3.06
C PHE A 43 14.49 1.56 -3.76
N GLN A 44 13.47 2.26 -3.23
CA GLN A 44 12.91 3.50 -3.78
C GLN A 44 12.51 3.38 -5.26
N MET A 45 11.98 2.21 -5.65
CA MET A 45 11.55 1.90 -7.01
C MET A 45 10.13 2.39 -7.27
N LYS A 46 10.00 3.68 -7.62
CA LYS A 46 8.69 4.32 -7.87
C LYS A 46 7.78 3.51 -8.80
N TYR A 47 8.30 3.00 -9.91
CA TYR A 47 7.49 2.23 -10.86
C TYR A 47 6.87 0.98 -10.23
N ALA A 48 7.62 0.23 -9.43
CA ALA A 48 7.11 -0.96 -8.75
C ALA A 48 6.09 -0.59 -7.66
N THR A 49 6.34 0.52 -6.93
CA THR A 49 5.39 1.07 -5.97
C THR A 49 4.07 1.46 -6.64
N ASP A 50 4.11 2.18 -7.76
CA ASP A 50 2.93 2.61 -8.50
C ASP A 50 2.12 1.41 -9.03
N GLN A 51 2.80 0.36 -9.51
CA GLN A 51 2.13 -0.89 -9.94
C GLN A 51 1.44 -1.61 -8.78
N ALA A 52 2.11 -1.69 -7.62
CA ALA A 52 1.55 -2.31 -6.43
C ALA A 52 0.36 -1.49 -5.89
N GLU A 53 0.46 -0.17 -5.94
CA GLU A 53 -0.60 0.76 -5.55
C GLU A 53 -1.84 0.62 -6.45
N ASP A 54 -1.64 0.57 -7.77
CA ASP A 54 -2.72 0.34 -8.74
C ASP A 54 -3.40 -1.02 -8.53
N TYR A 55 -2.61 -2.07 -8.25
CA TYR A 55 -3.14 -3.39 -7.91
C TYR A 55 -3.96 -3.37 -6.62
N ALA A 56 -3.43 -2.76 -5.55
CA ALA A 56 -4.12 -2.62 -4.28
C ALA A 56 -5.42 -1.83 -4.44
N ASN A 57 -5.42 -0.81 -5.29
CA ASN A 57 -6.62 -0.02 -5.57
C ASN A 57 -7.68 -0.86 -6.32
N LYS A 58 -7.29 -1.55 -7.40
CA LYS A 58 -8.20 -2.37 -8.24
C LYS A 58 -8.75 -3.60 -7.51
N THR A 59 -7.99 -4.16 -6.58
CA THR A 59 -8.35 -5.38 -5.89
C THR A 59 -9.53 -5.15 -4.94
N LYS A 60 -10.62 -5.91 -5.11
CA LYS A 60 -11.77 -5.92 -4.19
C LYS A 60 -11.60 -6.88 -3.00
N LYS A 61 -10.51 -7.66 -2.98
CA LYS A 61 -10.18 -8.57 -1.89
C LYS A 61 -9.70 -7.84 -0.63
N LEU A 62 -9.14 -6.64 -0.80
CA LEU A 62 -8.71 -5.80 0.31
C LEU A 62 -9.86 -4.90 0.74
N GLU A 63 -10.18 -4.94 2.02
CA GLU A 63 -11.07 -3.96 2.64
C GLU A 63 -10.44 -2.58 2.62
N ILE A 64 -11.28 -1.54 2.68
CA ILE A 64 -10.82 -0.16 2.64
C ILE A 64 -9.88 0.14 3.82
N GLY A 65 -10.11 -0.46 5.01
CA GLY A 65 -9.23 -0.34 6.17
C GLY A 65 -7.81 -0.85 5.89
N ALA A 66 -7.67 -2.04 5.31
CA ALA A 66 -6.38 -2.62 4.92
C ALA A 66 -5.66 -1.77 3.85
N LYS A 67 -6.39 -1.25 2.85
CA LYS A 67 -5.82 -0.33 1.85
C LYS A 67 -5.29 0.96 2.49
N LEU A 68 -6.05 1.47 3.46
CA LEU A 68 -5.70 2.68 4.19
C LEU A 68 -4.44 2.47 5.04
N LEU A 69 -4.31 1.29 5.65
CA LEU A 69 -3.15 0.92 6.45
C LEU A 69 -1.90 0.82 5.59
N LEU A 70 -2.00 0.16 4.43
CA LEU A 70 -0.91 0.10 3.44
C LEU A 70 -0.51 1.50 2.98
N ALA A 71 -1.50 2.37 2.72
CA ALA A 71 -1.23 3.74 2.32
C ALA A 71 -0.52 4.55 3.40
N ASP A 72 -0.82 4.31 4.67
CA ASP A 72 -0.15 4.95 5.80
C ASP A 72 1.28 4.41 6.00
N GLN A 73 1.45 3.08 5.97
CA GLN A 73 2.74 2.41 6.16
C GLN A 73 3.75 2.77 5.07
N TYR A 74 3.33 2.71 3.80
CA TYR A 74 4.20 2.94 2.65
C TYR A 74 4.08 4.35 2.07
N ARG A 75 3.37 5.27 2.76
CA ARG A 75 3.16 6.67 2.36
C ARG A 75 2.63 6.83 0.92
N LEU A 76 1.67 5.98 0.56
CA LEU A 76 1.05 5.97 -0.77
C LEU A 76 -0.03 7.06 -0.86
N GLU A 77 0.36 8.24 -1.37
CA GLU A 77 -0.51 9.42 -1.38
C GLU A 77 -1.73 9.26 -2.32
N LEU A 78 -1.60 8.54 -3.44
CA LEU A 78 -2.69 8.36 -4.39
C LEU A 78 -3.76 7.42 -3.82
N LEU A 79 -3.35 6.31 -3.22
CA LEU A 79 -4.21 5.33 -2.57
C LEU A 79 -4.90 5.96 -1.36
N LYS A 80 -4.17 6.74 -0.56
CA LYS A 80 -4.74 7.51 0.55
C LYS A 80 -5.83 8.46 0.05
N THR A 81 -5.55 9.24 -0.99
CA THR A 81 -6.50 10.20 -1.56
C THR A 81 -7.72 9.49 -2.15
N HIS A 82 -7.52 8.37 -2.84
CA HIS A 82 -8.60 7.57 -3.41
C HIS A 82 -9.51 6.98 -2.33
N CYS A 83 -8.94 6.42 -1.26
CA CYS A 83 -9.70 5.90 -0.13
C CYS A 83 -10.46 7.04 0.58
N MET A 84 -9.80 8.19 0.81
CA MET A 84 -10.42 9.36 1.42
C MET A 84 -11.58 9.94 0.61
N ASN A 85 -11.50 9.88 -0.72
CA ASN A 85 -12.59 10.30 -1.62
C ASN A 85 -13.73 9.27 -1.70
N SER A 86 -13.45 8.01 -1.34
CA SER A 86 -14.47 6.97 -1.29
C SER A 86 -15.38 7.11 -0.07
N PHE A 87 -14.89 7.71 1.03
CA PHE A 87 -15.70 8.05 2.20
C PHE A 87 -16.61 9.24 1.90
N LYS A 88 -17.91 8.96 1.74
CA LYS A 88 -18.94 9.97 1.51
C LYS A 88 -19.81 10.22 2.73
N THR A 89 -19.79 9.30 3.69
CA THR A 89 -20.67 9.32 4.85
C THR A 89 -19.89 9.12 6.13
N ALA A 90 -20.32 9.78 7.21
CA ALA A 90 -19.74 9.62 8.53
C ALA A 90 -19.76 8.15 9.00
N GLU A 91 -20.77 7.40 8.57
CA GLU A 91 -20.90 5.96 8.83
C GLU A 91 -19.72 5.14 8.27
N ASP A 92 -19.18 5.49 7.09
CA ASP A 92 -18.03 4.77 6.53
C ASP A 92 -16.77 4.98 7.36
N VAL A 93 -16.62 6.18 7.94
CA VAL A 93 -15.49 6.52 8.82
C VAL A 93 -15.67 5.91 10.21
N THR A 94 -16.90 5.76 10.69
CA THR A 94 -17.15 5.03 11.95
C THR A 94 -16.97 3.53 11.78
N ASN A 95 -17.38 2.96 10.65
CA ASN A 95 -17.16 1.54 10.35
C ASN A 95 -15.67 1.19 10.33
N LEU A 96 -14.82 2.13 9.88
CA LEU A 96 -13.36 1.98 9.99
C LEU A 96 -12.86 1.90 11.44
N LYS A 97 -13.54 2.50 12.42
CA LYS A 97 -13.11 2.38 13.84
C LYS A 97 -13.31 0.98 14.38
N ASP A 98 -14.28 0.25 13.82
CA ASP A 98 -14.61 -1.11 14.21
C ASP A 98 -13.69 -2.14 13.52
N THR A 99 -12.89 -1.74 12.54
CA THR A 99 -11.95 -2.66 11.89
C THR A 99 -10.64 -2.78 12.68
N PRO A 100 -10.03 -3.98 12.73
CA PRO A 100 -8.81 -4.21 13.51
C PRO A 100 -7.60 -3.39 13.02
N GLU A 101 -7.64 -2.89 11.78
CA GLU A 101 -6.60 -2.05 11.19
C GLU A 101 -6.56 -0.64 11.80
N PHE A 102 -7.64 -0.17 12.45
CA PHE A 102 -7.68 1.15 13.08
C PHE A 102 -6.62 1.32 14.17
N ILE A 103 -6.31 0.24 14.88
CA ILE A 103 -5.31 0.21 15.96
C ILE A 103 -3.89 0.44 15.39
N GLN A 104 -3.66 0.12 14.12
CA GLN A 104 -2.35 0.24 13.48
C GLN A 104 -2.16 1.57 12.73
N PHE A 105 -3.17 2.43 12.65
CA PHE A 105 -3.03 3.74 12.01
C PHE A 105 -2.13 4.68 12.80
N SER A 106 -1.24 5.36 12.09
CA SER A 106 -0.45 6.46 12.65
C SER A 106 -1.34 7.63 13.09
N ASP A 107 -0.87 8.42 14.06
CA ASP A 107 -1.52 9.65 14.51
C ASP A 107 -1.81 10.62 13.36
N ALA A 108 -0.95 10.66 12.35
CA ALA A 108 -1.14 11.46 11.15
C ALA A 108 -2.36 11.01 10.33
N MET A 109 -2.62 9.70 10.31
CA MET A 109 -3.75 9.13 9.58
C MET A 109 -5.05 9.32 10.32
N ASN A 110 -5.06 9.08 11.63
CA ASN A 110 -6.20 9.39 12.50
C ASN A 110 -6.57 10.87 12.43
N SER A 111 -5.57 11.76 12.41
CA SER A 111 -5.79 13.20 12.21
C SER A 111 -6.41 13.51 10.85
N SER A 112 -5.98 12.81 9.79
CA SER A 112 -6.52 12.99 8.44
C SER A 112 -7.97 12.51 8.34
N LEU A 113 -8.28 11.36 8.96
CA LEU A 113 -9.63 10.78 9.02
C LEU A 113 -10.58 11.67 9.83
N LEU A 114 -10.14 12.15 10.99
CA LEU A 114 -10.93 13.06 11.83
C LEU A 114 -11.24 14.36 11.10
N LYS A 115 -10.24 14.97 10.43
CA LYS A 115 -10.49 16.17 9.62
C LYS A 115 -11.52 15.91 8.54
N LYS A 116 -11.42 14.79 7.82
CA LYS A 116 -12.40 14.42 6.80
C LYS A 116 -13.80 14.21 7.38
N LEU A 117 -13.92 13.63 8.57
CA LEU A 117 -15.19 13.46 9.27
C LEU A 117 -15.83 14.81 9.65
N PHE A 118 -15.03 15.82 10.03
CA PHE A 118 -15.54 17.16 10.33
C PHE A 118 -15.92 17.98 9.09
N GLU A 119 -15.41 17.62 7.91
CA GLU A 119 -15.73 18.28 6.64
C GLU A 119 -16.94 17.69 5.89
N LEU A 120 -17.43 16.52 6.31
CA LEU A 120 -18.63 15.84 5.79
C LEU A 120 -19.90 16.33 6.50
#